data_AF-A0A7W6NCE0-F1
#
_entry.id   AF-A0A7W6NCE0-F1
#
_cell.length_a   1.000
_cell.length_b   1.000
_cell.length_c   1.000
_cell.angle_alpha   90.00
_cell.angle_beta   90.00
_cell.angle_gamma   90.00
#
_symmetry.space_group_name_H-M   'P 1'
#
loop_
_entity.id
_entity.type
_entity.pdbx_description
1 polymer ?
#
loop_
_entity_poly.entity_id
_entity_poly.type
_entity_poly.pdbx_seq_one_letter_code
_entity_poly.pdbx_strand_id
1 'polypeptide(L)'
;METLFYTMMPLAATGFAWVAYRHPAEYGKVSGVIILLGLAVLVGIAGFSIGWNSAVARVEDQATDIPKAMPEYLWLILYWTMGVIAYLHLLQLLPIIGIKHKPD
;
A
#
# COMPACT_ATOMS: atom_id res chain seq x y z
N MET A 1 4.05 6.39 16.79
CA MET A 1 3.82 5.32 15.79
C MET A 1 4.28 5.73 14.41
N GLU A 2 4.00 6.96 13.97
CA GLU A 2 4.35 7.47 12.63
C GLU A 2 5.84 7.33 12.28
N THR A 3 6.75 7.67 13.20
CA THR A 3 8.21 7.55 12.99
C THR A 3 8.66 6.12 12.68
N LEU A 4 8.01 5.12 13.27
CA LEU A 4 8.29 3.71 13.00
C LEU A 4 7.82 3.32 11.59
N PHE A 5 6.63 3.79 11.19
CA PHE A 5 6.11 3.60 9.84
C PHE A 5 7.01 4.25 8.78
N TYR A 6 7.46 5.49 9.02
CA TYR A 6 8.33 6.22 8.10
C TYR A 6 9.73 5.62 7.97
N THR A 7 10.24 4.94 9.01
CA THR A 7 11.56 4.29 8.96
C THR A 7 11.50 2.88 8.36
N MET A 8 10.42 2.14 8.57
CA MET A 8 10.23 0.82 7.95
C MET A 8 9.98 0.91 6.43
N MET A 9 9.41 2.01 5.95
CA MET A 9 9.17 2.27 4.52
C MET A 9 10.44 2.16 3.65
N PRO A 10 11.49 2.98 3.87
CA PRO A 10 12.70 2.92 3.06
C PRO A 10 13.43 1.59 3.22
N LEU A 11 13.42 0.98 4.41
CA LEU A 11 14.00 -0.35 4.63
C LEU A 11 13.32 -1.43 3.76
N ALA A 12 11.99 -1.46 3.74
CA ALA A 12 11.23 -2.37 2.89
C ALA A 12 11.49 -2.09 1.41
N ALA A 13 11.49 -0.82 0.99
CA ALA A 13 11.76 -0.42 -0.39
C ALA A 13 13.17 -0.82 -0.85
N THR A 14 14.20 -0.59 -0.04
CA THR A 14 15.59 -0.99 -0.33
C THR A 14 15.74 -2.50 -0.39
N GLY A 15 15.12 -3.25 0.53
CA GLY A 15 15.09 -4.71 0.48
C GLY A 15 14.42 -5.23 -0.80
N PHE A 16 13.32 -4.60 -1.22
CA PHE A 16 12.64 -4.94 -2.47
C PHE A 16 13.47 -4.64 -3.71
N ALA A 17 14.11 -3.48 -3.77
CA ALA A 17 15.01 -3.12 -4.87
C ALA A 17 16.19 -4.10 -4.97
N TRP A 18 16.73 -4.54 -3.83
CA TRP A 18 17.80 -5.55 -3.79
C TRP A 18 17.34 -6.89 -4.36
N VAL A 19 16.16 -7.37 -3.97
CA VAL A 19 15.57 -8.62 -4.51
C VAL A 19 15.27 -8.48 -6.00
N ALA A 20 14.74 -7.33 -6.43
CA ALA A 20 14.50 -7.02 -7.86
C ALA A 20 15.79 -7.11 -8.68
N TYR A 21 16.90 -6.65 -8.11
CA TYR A 21 18.20 -6.64 -8.76
C TYR A 21 18.90 -8.02 -8.78
N ARG A 22 18.92 -8.73 -7.64
CA ARG A 22 19.65 -10.00 -7.49
C ARG A 22 18.86 -11.22 -7.96
N HIS A 23 17.53 -11.21 -7.81
CA HIS A 23 16.66 -12.36 -8.06
C HIS A 23 15.47 -11.97 -8.93
N PRO A 24 15.68 -11.55 -10.20
CA PRO A 24 14.61 -11.03 -11.05
C PRO A 24 13.48 -12.05 -11.31
N ALA A 25 13.79 -13.35 -11.33
CA ALA A 25 12.80 -14.41 -11.47
C ALA A 25 11.88 -14.55 -10.24
N GLU A 26 12.39 -14.26 -9.05
CA GLU A 26 11.62 -14.30 -7.80
C GLU A 26 10.87 -13.00 -7.57
N TYR A 27 11.43 -11.87 -8.02
CA TYR A 27 10.83 -10.54 -7.91
C TYR A 27 9.41 -10.48 -8.48
N GLY A 28 9.15 -11.13 -9.62
CA GLY A 28 7.79 -11.20 -10.20
C GLY A 28 6.77 -11.85 -9.25
N LYS A 29 7.16 -12.93 -8.56
CA LYS A 29 6.31 -13.61 -7.58
C LYS A 29 6.09 -12.76 -6.34
N VAL A 30 7.18 -12.20 -5.79
CA VAL A 30 7.13 -11.41 -4.56
C VAL A 30 6.37 -10.09 -4.78
N SER A 31 6.60 -9.39 -5.89
CA SER A 31 5.84 -8.18 -6.25
C SER A 31 4.36 -8.46 -6.43
N GLY A 32 3.99 -9.58 -7.07
CA GLY A 32 2.59 -10.00 -7.20
C GLY A 32 1.89 -10.23 -5.85
N VAL A 33 2.56 -10.89 -4.90
CA VAL A 33 2.03 -11.09 -3.54
C VAL A 33 1.79 -9.75 -2.83
N ILE A 34 2.73 -8.80 -2.93
CA ILE A 34 2.56 -7.49 -2.30
C ILE A 34 1.45 -6.67 -2.94
N ILE A 35 1.33 -6.70 -4.26
CA ILE A 35 0.23 -6.01 -4.96
C ILE A 35 -1.11 -6.59 -4.50
N LEU A 36 -1.24 -7.91 -4.40
CA LEU A 36 -2.46 -8.56 -3.88
C LEU A 36 -2.77 -8.14 -2.45
N LEU A 37 -1.77 -8.13 -1.57
CA LEU A 37 -1.93 -7.68 -0.19
C LEU A 37 -2.33 -6.20 -0.12
N GLY A 38 -1.70 -5.34 -0.92
CA GLY A 38 -2.03 -3.92 -1.00
C GLY A 38 -3.45 -3.69 -1.52
N LEU A 39 -3.87 -4.41 -2.56
CA LEU A 39 -5.24 -4.35 -3.06
C LEU A 39 -6.26 -4.83 -2.01
N ALA A 40 -5.95 -5.90 -1.26
CA ALA A 40 -6.81 -6.38 -0.18
C ALA A 40 -6.97 -5.33 0.93
N VAL A 41 -5.89 -4.63 1.30
CA VAL A 41 -5.93 -3.51 2.24
C VAL A 41 -6.79 -2.36 1.70
N LEU A 42 -6.61 -1.96 0.44
CA LEU A 42 -7.42 -0.91 -0.19
C LEU A 42 -8.91 -1.27 -0.22
N VAL A 43 -9.25 -2.51 -0.56
CA VAL A 43 -10.63 -3.00 -0.55
C VAL A 43 -11.19 -3.02 0.87
N GLY A 44 -10.42 -3.48 1.86
CA GLY A 44 -10.84 -3.48 3.26
C GLY A 44 -11.11 -2.08 3.79
N ILE A 45 -10.26 -1.12 3.45
CA ILE A 45 -10.45 0.29 3.81
C ILE A 45 -11.66 0.88 3.11
N ALA A 46 -11.82 0.67 1.80
CA ALA A 46 -12.98 1.15 1.06
C ALA A 46 -14.30 0.57 1.61
N GLY A 47 -14.31 -0.73 1.90
CA GLY A 47 -15.45 -1.41 2.52
C GLY A 47 -15.76 -0.87 3.92
N PHE A 48 -14.74 -0.62 4.74
CA PHE A 48 -14.90 0.03 6.04
C PHE A 48 -15.50 1.43 5.89
N SER A 49 -15.01 2.25 4.97
CA SER A 49 -15.54 3.60 4.75
C SER A 49 -16.99 3.60 4.29
N ILE A 50 -17.38 2.68 3.40
CA ILE A 50 -18.77 2.52 2.94
C ILE A 50 -19.67 2.05 4.09
N GLY A 51 -19.22 1.05 4.85
CA GLY A 51 -19.95 0.50 6.01
C GLY A 51 -20.11 1.53 7.13
N TRP A 52 -19.06 2.30 7.41
CA TRP A 52 -19.06 3.38 8.38
C TRP A 52 -20.05 4.47 8.00
N ASN A 53 -19.98 5.00 6.77
CA ASN A 53 -20.91 6.03 6.29
C ASN A 53 -22.36 5.55 6.33
N SER A 54 -22.61 4.29 5.99
CA SER A 54 -23.94 3.69 6.03
C SER A 54 -24.46 3.51 7.46
N ALA A 55 -23.58 3.19 8.42
CA ALA A 55 -23.92 3.06 9.83
C ALA A 55 -24.15 4.43 10.47
N VAL A 56 -23.29 5.41 10.20
CA VAL A 56 -23.44 6.80 10.63
C VAL A 56 -24.78 7.35 10.16
N ALA A 57 -25.12 7.19 8.87
CA ALA A 57 -26.39 7.68 8.32
C ALA A 57 -27.65 7.06 8.98
N ARG A 58 -27.54 5.86 9.56
CA ARG A 58 -28.66 5.22 10.30
C ARG A 58 -28.76 5.68 11.75
N VAL A 59 -27.68 6.19 12.32
CA VAL A 59 -27.60 6.60 13.73
C VAL A 59 -27.62 8.12 13.90
N GLU A 60 -27.43 8.88 12.82
CA GLU A 60 -27.52 10.35 12.79
C GLU A 60 -28.91 10.88 13.20
N ASP A 61 -29.96 10.05 13.06
CA ASP A 61 -31.30 10.32 13.62
C ASP A 61 -31.35 10.25 15.16
N GLN A 62 -30.30 9.76 15.84
CA GLN A 62 -30.29 9.51 17.30
C GLN A 62 -29.03 9.99 18.05
N ALA A 63 -27.90 10.27 17.39
CA ALA A 63 -26.67 10.70 18.09
C ALA A 63 -25.83 11.71 17.27
N THR A 64 -25.57 12.88 17.85
CA THR A 64 -24.82 14.00 17.25
C THR A 64 -23.29 13.84 17.28
N ASP A 65 -22.76 12.87 18.04
CA ASP A 65 -21.32 12.81 18.38
C ASP A 65 -20.52 11.74 17.61
N ILE A 66 -21.06 11.14 16.55
CA ILE A 66 -20.33 10.12 15.81
C ILE A 66 -19.28 10.79 14.90
N PRO A 67 -17.99 10.41 15.00
CA PRO A 67 -16.94 10.97 14.15
C PRO A 67 -17.22 10.66 12.68
N LYS A 68 -17.46 11.74 11.91
CA LYS A 68 -17.78 11.70 10.47
C LYS A 68 -16.54 11.46 9.59
N ALA A 69 -15.35 11.68 10.15
CA ALA A 69 -14.09 11.52 9.42
C ALA A 69 -13.52 10.12 9.63
N MET A 70 -13.01 9.56 8.53
CA MET A 70 -12.22 8.33 8.55
C MET A 70 -10.98 8.54 9.44
N PRO A 71 -10.70 7.61 10.37
CA PRO A 71 -9.56 7.73 11.28
C PRO A 71 -8.24 8.03 10.55
N GLU A 72 -7.45 8.95 11.10
CA GLU A 72 -6.22 9.47 10.49
C GLU A 72 -5.20 8.36 10.14
N TYR A 73 -5.11 7.32 10.96
CA TYR A 73 -4.23 6.18 10.69
C TYR A 73 -4.64 5.36 9.46
N LEU A 74 -5.94 5.35 9.08
CA LEU A 74 -6.38 4.67 7.86
C LEU A 74 -5.96 5.45 6.61
N TRP A 75 -5.94 6.78 6.67
CA TRP A 75 -5.38 7.62 5.60
C TRP A 75 -3.90 7.35 5.40
N LEU A 76 -3.15 7.23 6.50
CA LEU A 76 -1.74 6.88 6.46
C LEU A 76 -1.50 5.51 5.81
N ILE A 77 -2.29 4.49 6.17
CA ILE A 77 -2.21 3.16 5.57
C ILE A 77 -2.58 3.21 4.08
N LEU A 78 -3.60 3.97 3.70
CA LEU A 78 -4.03 4.12 2.31
C LEU A 78 -2.93 4.76 1.45
N TYR A 79 -2.36 5.87 1.92
CA TYR A 79 -1.25 6.56 1.27
C TYR A 79 -0.03 5.64 1.14
N TRP A 80 0.31 4.92 2.21
CA TRP A 80 1.41 3.95 2.22
C TRP A 80 1.21 2.86 1.17
N THR A 81 0.01 2.28 1.13
CA THR A 81 -0.32 1.18 0.21
C THR A 81 -0.24 1.62 -1.25
N MET A 82 -0.77 2.81 -1.57
CA MET A 82 -0.66 3.37 -2.93
C MET A 82 0.80 3.67 -3.29
N GLY A 83 1.59 4.22 -2.36
CA GLY A 83 3.01 4.49 -2.57
C GLY A 83 3.81 3.23 -2.87
N VAL A 84 3.57 2.13 -2.13
CA VAL A 84 4.21 0.83 -2.36
C VAL A 84 3.84 0.26 -3.73
N ILE A 85 2.57 0.29 -4.11
CA ILE A 85 2.13 -0.22 -5.43
C ILE A 85 2.75 0.59 -6.56
N ALA A 86 2.76 1.93 -6.46
CA ALA A 86 3.37 2.81 -7.44
C ALA A 86 4.89 2.56 -7.57
N TYR A 87 5.57 2.38 -6.44
CA TYR A 87 6.99 2.06 -6.39
C TYR A 87 7.31 0.71 -7.05
N LEU A 88 6.53 -0.33 -6.78
CA LEU A 88 6.69 -1.64 -7.41
C LEU A 88 6.47 -1.62 -8.92
N HIS A 89 5.49 -0.84 -9.40
CA HIS A 89 5.31 -0.61 -10.84
C HIS A 89 6.52 0.11 -11.44
N LEU A 90 7.04 1.14 -10.77
CA LEU A 90 8.27 1.84 -11.19
C LEU A 90 9.46 0.87 -11.32
N LEU A 91 9.65 -0.02 -10.33
CA LEU A 91 10.69 -1.04 -10.37
C LEU A 91 10.48 -2.06 -11.51
N GLN A 92 9.24 -2.43 -11.81
CA GLN A 92 8.90 -3.31 -12.95
C GLN A 92 9.15 -2.64 -14.31
N LEU A 93 9.13 -1.31 -14.38
CA LEU A 93 9.45 -0.56 -15.61
C LEU A 93 10.96 -0.47 -15.87
N LEU A 94 11.83 -0.61 -14.85
CA LEU A 94 13.29 -0.50 -14.99
C LEU A 94 13.89 -1.43 -16.07
N PRO A 95 13.51 -2.72 -16.17
CA PRO A 95 14.01 -3.60 -17.22
C PRO A 95 13.51 -3.22 -18.62
N ILE A 96 12.34 -2.56 -18.71
CA ILE A 96 11.72 -2.14 -19.98
C ILE A 96 12.45 -0.94 -20.57
N ILE A 97 12.88 0.02 -19.73
CA ILE A 97 13.65 1.21 -20.14
C ILE A 97 15.13 0.91 -20.42
N GLY A 98 15.52 -0.36 -20.53
CA GLY A 98 16.91 -0.73 -20.87
C GLY A 98 17.89 -0.64 -19.70
N ILE A 99 17.43 -0.37 -18.47
CA ILE A 99 18.20 -0.63 -17.26
C ILE A 99 18.15 -2.14 -16.99
N LYS A 100 18.70 -2.90 -17.93
CA LYS A 100 19.11 -4.28 -17.70
C LYS A 100 20.52 -4.20 -17.18
N HIS A 101 20.72 -4.49 -15.90
CA HIS A 101 22.03 -4.94 -15.49
C HIS A 101 22.31 -6.20 -16.31
N LYS A 102 23.37 -6.16 -17.11
CA LYS A 102 23.92 -7.34 -17.77
C LYS A 102 24.48 -8.19 -16.62
N PRO A 103 23.88 -9.34 -16.26
CA PRO A 103 24.54 -10.25 -15.35
C PRO A 103 25.61 -10.97 -16.17
N ASP A 104 26.86 -10.91 -15.70
CA ASP A 104 27.91 -11.82 -16.13
C ASP A 104 27.51 -13.29 -15.90
#